data_AF-A0A969Q3Y4-F1
#
_entry.id   AF-A0A969Q3Y4-F1
#
_cell.length_a   1.000
_cell.length_b   1.000
_cell.length_c   1.000
_cell.angle_alpha   90.00
_cell.angle_beta   90.00
_cell.angle_gamma   90.00
#
_symmetry.space_group_name_H-M   'P 1'
#
loop_
_entity.id
_entity.type
_entity.pdbx_description
1 polymer ?
#
loop_
_entity_poly.entity_id
_entity_poly.type
_entity_poly.pdbx_seq_one_letter_code
_entity_poly.pdbx_strand_id
1 'polypeptide(L)'
;MTTASGTVGGAFGRLGAIALPGVLPRYLLRTYLATFLRVLVSIMLVIVLIDTIEVSRRGASAADFTLLTALAISLLRAPNILLTSMPFLVLIAAMITLLALNKRQELVIIRASGVSAWQFIAPLCVGSLLIGAVTIAVINPLSARFMAQLSLWKCSSA
;
A
#
# COMPACT_ATOMS: atom_id res chain seq x y z
N MET A 1 44.67 19.10 27.00
CA MET A 1 44.54 18.10 28.09
C MET A 1 43.61 18.73 29.11
N THR A 2 42.34 18.36 29.23
CA THR A 2 41.86 17.02 29.60
C THR A 2 40.47 16.79 29.01
N THR A 3 40.31 15.62 28.40
CA THR A 3 39.07 15.08 27.82
C THR A 3 38.13 14.61 28.93
N ALA A 4 36.89 15.11 28.94
CA ALA A 4 35.79 14.48 29.67
C ALA A 4 34.82 13.86 28.64
N SER A 5 35.05 12.57 28.37
CA SER A 5 34.07 11.69 27.74
C SER A 5 32.89 11.51 28.70
N GLY A 6 31.83 12.27 28.47
CA GLY A 6 30.55 12.15 29.17
C GLY A 6 29.54 11.40 28.32
N THR A 7 29.63 10.07 28.36
CA THR A 7 28.66 9.10 27.85
C THR A 7 27.26 9.39 28.38
N VAL A 8 26.37 9.95 27.56
CA VAL A 8 24.91 9.76 27.71
C VAL A 8 24.19 9.86 26.38
N GLY A 9 24.50 8.92 25.48
CA GLY A 9 23.57 8.44 24.45
C GLY A 9 22.39 7.68 25.07
N GLY A 10 21.69 8.28 26.05
CA GLY A 10 20.63 7.65 26.86
C GLY A 10 19.23 8.21 26.64
N ALA A 11 19.06 9.35 25.96
CA ALA A 11 17.74 9.97 25.77
C ALA A 11 16.91 9.38 24.60
N PHE A 12 17.55 8.61 23.71
CA PHE A 12 16.83 7.69 22.82
C PHE A 12 16.13 6.58 23.62
N GLY A 13 16.48 6.35 24.89
CA GLY A 13 15.86 5.38 25.82
C GLY A 13 14.39 5.62 26.19
N ARG A 14 13.72 6.64 25.60
CA ARG A 14 12.24 6.75 25.57
C ARG A 14 11.61 6.00 24.37
N LEU A 15 12.30 5.00 23.83
CA LEU A 15 11.83 4.05 22.79
C LEU A 15 10.47 3.37 23.10
N GLY A 16 9.95 3.49 24.32
CA GLY A 16 8.78 2.77 24.81
C GLY A 16 7.68 3.62 25.45
N ALA A 17 7.37 4.82 24.93
CA ALA A 17 5.99 5.32 25.10
C ALA A 17 5.09 4.57 24.09
N ILE A 18 4.97 3.26 24.33
CA ILE A 18 3.96 2.35 23.78
C ILE A 18 2.69 3.14 23.53
N ALA A 19 2.29 3.22 22.25
CA ALA A 19 0.93 3.45 21.79
C ALA A 19 -0.04 3.92 22.88
N LEU A 20 0.13 5.15 23.39
CA LEU A 20 -0.94 5.72 24.18
C LEU A 20 -2.13 5.76 23.21
N PRO A 21 -3.31 5.25 23.58
CA PRO A 21 -4.53 5.46 22.81
C PRO A 21 -4.90 6.94 22.88
N GLY A 22 -4.06 7.78 22.28
CA GLY A 22 -4.38 9.14 21.92
C GLY A 22 -5.31 9.08 20.72
N VAL A 23 -6.31 9.95 20.75
CA VAL A 23 -7.25 10.11 19.62
C VAL A 23 -6.52 10.45 18.32
N LEU A 24 -5.38 11.14 18.39
CA LEU A 24 -4.53 11.55 17.27
C LEU A 24 -3.96 10.39 16.43
N PRO A 25 -3.08 9.51 16.95
CA PRO A 25 -2.48 8.43 16.15
C PRO A 25 -3.52 7.46 15.59
N ARG A 26 -4.62 7.21 16.31
CA ARG A 26 -5.72 6.35 15.83
C ARG A 26 -6.49 7.02 14.69
N TYR A 27 -6.72 8.32 14.76
CA TYR A 27 -7.35 9.09 13.69
C TYR A 27 -6.47 9.16 12.44
N LEU A 28 -5.16 9.41 12.62
CA LEU A 28 -4.16 9.38 11.55
C LEU A 28 -4.11 8.02 10.85
N LEU A 29 -4.04 6.93 11.63
CA LEU A 29 -4.00 5.57 11.11
C LEU A 29 -5.29 5.24 10.32
N ARG A 30 -6.47 5.56 10.85
CA ARG A 30 -7.75 5.33 10.15
C ARG A 30 -7.85 6.15 8.87
N THR A 31 -7.46 7.42 8.91
CA THR A 31 -7.44 8.28 7.72
C THR A 31 -6.46 7.78 6.67
N TYR A 32 -5.29 7.31 7.10
CA TYR A 32 -4.30 6.69 6.23
C TYR A 32 -4.84 5.41 5.57
N LEU A 33 -5.39 4.47 6.34
CA LEU A 33 -5.97 3.23 5.81
C LEU A 33 -7.13 3.50 4.84
N ALA A 34 -8.04 4.43 5.18
CA ALA A 34 -9.15 4.80 4.30
C ALA A 34 -8.65 5.45 3.00
N THR A 35 -7.61 6.28 3.07
CA THR A 35 -7.00 6.90 1.89
C THR A 35 -6.28 5.85 1.03
N PHE A 36 -5.55 4.93 1.65
CA PHE A 36 -4.91 3.82 0.96
C PHE A 36 -5.93 2.96 0.21
N LEU A 37 -7.05 2.57 0.85
CA LEU A 37 -8.11 1.80 0.18
C LEU A 37 -8.73 2.54 -1.00
N ARG A 38 -8.95 3.86 -0.90
CA ARG A 38 -9.44 4.67 -2.03
C ARG A 38 -8.47 4.67 -3.20
N VAL A 39 -7.17 4.88 -2.93
CA VAL A 39 -6.11 4.87 -3.94
C VAL A 39 -5.95 3.49 -4.58
N LEU A 40 -6.00 2.44 -3.76
CA LEU A 40 -5.94 1.05 -4.19
C LEU A 40 -7.07 0.74 -5.17
N VAL A 41 -8.32 1.02 -4.80
CA VAL A 41 -9.48 0.78 -5.66
C VAL A 41 -9.40 1.60 -6.95
N SER A 42 -9.02 2.88 -6.87
CA SER A 42 -8.93 3.73 -8.06
C SER A 42 -7.86 3.23 -9.05
N ILE A 43 -6.68 2.83 -8.55
CA ILE A 43 -5.59 2.35 -9.40
C ILE A 43 -5.92 0.95 -9.94
N MET A 44 -6.48 0.07 -9.11
CA MET A 44 -6.87 -1.28 -9.53
C MET A 44 -7.90 -1.26 -10.64
N LEU A 45 -8.88 -0.35 -10.56
CA LEU A 45 -9.88 -0.16 -11.63
C LEU A 45 -9.23 0.21 -12.96
N VAL A 46 -8.29 1.16 -12.96
CA VAL A 46 -7.58 1.58 -14.17
C VAL A 46 -6.73 0.45 -14.73
N ILE A 47 -6.01 -0.29 -13.88
CA ILE A 47 -5.16 -1.41 -14.29
C ILE A 47 -5.98 -2.50 -14.97
N VAL A 48 -7.08 -2.94 -14.36
CA VAL A 48 -7.94 -4.01 -14.91
C VAL A 48 -8.56 -3.58 -16.24
N LEU A 49 -8.97 -2.31 -16.36
CA LEU A 49 -9.52 -1.77 -17.60
C LEU A 49 -8.48 -1.79 -18.73
N ILE A 50 -7.28 -1.29 -18.46
CA ILE A 50 -6.19 -1.26 -19.45
C ILE A 50 -5.78 -2.68 -19.84
N ASP A 51 -5.62 -3.59 -18.88
CA ASP A 51 -5.18 -4.96 -19.17
C ASP A 51 -6.26 -5.75 -19.93
N THR A 52 -7.54 -5.53 -19.64
CA THR A 52 -8.65 -6.12 -20.44
C THR A 52 -8.61 -5.64 -21.89
N ILE A 53 -8.38 -4.34 -22.13
CA ILE A 53 -8.23 -3.78 -23.49
C ILE A 53 -7.02 -4.41 -24.20
N GLU A 54 -5.89 -4.52 -23.51
CA GLU A 54 -4.67 -5.09 -24.09
C GLU A 54 -4.81 -6.57 -24.42
N VAL A 55 -5.45 -7.36 -23.55
CA VAL A 55 -5.75 -8.77 -23.79
C VAL A 55 -6.73 -8.94 -24.96
N SER A 56 -7.76 -8.11 -25.04
CA SER A 56 -8.71 -8.11 -26.16
C SER A 56 -8.03 -7.77 -27.49
N ARG A 57 -7.12 -6.79 -27.50
CA ARG A 57 -6.37 -6.39 -28.69
C ARG A 57 -5.44 -7.51 -29.19
N ARG A 58 -4.85 -8.28 -28.27
CA ARG A 58 -3.98 -9.43 -28.60
C ARG A 58 -4.77 -10.67 -29.01
N GLY A 59 -5.95 -10.88 -28.44
CA GLY A 59 -6.81 -12.05 -28.68
C GLY A 59 -7.69 -11.95 -29.92
N ALA A 60 -7.80 -10.78 -30.55
CA ALA A 60 -8.66 -10.53 -31.71
C ALA A 60 -8.34 -11.41 -32.95
N SER A 61 -7.24 -12.16 -32.95
CA SER A 61 -6.86 -13.08 -34.02
C SER A 61 -7.21 -14.56 -33.76
N ALA A 62 -7.75 -14.92 -32.60
CA ALA A 62 -8.17 -16.28 -32.28
C ALA A 62 -9.71 -16.39 -32.31
N ALA A 63 -10.23 -17.39 -33.04
CA ALA A 63 -11.65 -17.50 -33.41
C ALA A 63 -12.65 -17.65 -32.24
N ASP A 64 -12.19 -17.99 -31.03
CA ASP A 64 -13.02 -18.21 -29.84
C ASP A 64 -12.85 -17.15 -28.72
N PHE A 65 -12.26 -15.99 -29.04
CA PHE A 65 -11.95 -14.97 -28.04
C PHE A 65 -13.18 -14.16 -27.62
N THR A 66 -13.67 -14.38 -26.40
CA THR A 66 -14.83 -13.65 -25.83
C THR A 66 -14.35 -12.57 -24.85
N LEU A 67 -15.08 -11.45 -24.74
CA LEU A 67 -14.82 -10.40 -23.73
C LEU A 67 -14.72 -10.94 -22.29
N LEU A 68 -15.50 -11.98 -21.98
CA LEU A 68 -15.51 -12.64 -20.68
C LEU A 68 -14.19 -13.39 -20.40
N THR A 69 -13.57 -14.01 -21.41
CA THR A 69 -12.28 -14.70 -21.24
C THR A 69 -11.14 -13.69 -21.08
N ALA A 70 -11.19 -12.57 -21.79
CA ALA A 70 -10.27 -11.46 -21.59
C ALA A 70 -10.32 -10.91 -20.15
N LEU A 71 -11.52 -10.71 -19.62
CA LEU A 71 -11.72 -10.25 -18.24
C LEU A 71 -11.22 -11.28 -17.22
N ALA A 72 -11.49 -12.57 -17.43
CA ALA A 72 -11.04 -13.66 -16.55
C ALA A 72 -9.50 -13.76 -16.50
N ILE A 73 -8.84 -13.65 -17.66
CA ILE A 73 -7.37 -13.62 -17.76
C ILE A 73 -6.82 -12.39 -17.03
N SER A 74 -7.46 -11.23 -17.20
CA SER A 74 -7.05 -9.99 -16.55
C SER A 74 -7.16 -10.07 -15.02
N LEU A 75 -8.25 -10.64 -14.52
CA LEU A 75 -8.47 -10.92 -13.08
C LEU A 75 -7.41 -11.86 -12.48
N LEU A 76 -6.99 -12.89 -13.21
CA LEU A 76 -5.92 -13.81 -12.78
C LEU A 76 -4.55 -13.10 -12.71
N ARG A 77 -4.33 -12.07 -13.53
CA ARG A 77 -3.06 -11.30 -13.57
C ARG A 77 -3.05 -10.13 -12.60
N ALA A 78 -4.22 -9.60 -12.23
CA ALA A 78 -4.38 -8.47 -11.32
C ALA A 78 -3.55 -8.56 -10.01
N PRO A 79 -3.54 -9.68 -9.25
CA PRO A 79 -2.79 -9.74 -7.99
C PRO A 79 -1.27 -9.67 -8.18
N ASN A 80 -0.75 -10.12 -9.33
CA ASN A 80 0.68 -10.04 -9.62
C ASN A 80 1.10 -8.58 -9.91
N ILE A 81 0.31 -7.87 -10.71
CA ILE A 81 0.51 -6.44 -11.00
C ILE A 81 0.38 -5.60 -9.71
N LEU A 82 -0.54 -6.01 -8.84
CA LEU A 82 -0.72 -5.37 -7.54
C LEU A 82 0.53 -5.51 -6.67
N LEU A 83 1.15 -6.70 -6.64
CA LEU A 83 2.34 -6.97 -5.82
C LEU A 83 3.53 -6.06 -6.19
N THR A 84 3.74 -5.81 -7.48
CA THR A 84 4.82 -4.93 -7.96
C THR A 84 4.49 -3.44 -7.77
N SER A 85 3.21 -3.07 -7.78
CA SER A 85 2.76 -1.67 -7.63
C SER A 85 2.63 -1.23 -6.18
N MET A 86 2.47 -2.16 -5.24
CA MET A 86 2.27 -1.90 -3.80
C MET A 86 3.22 -0.86 -3.16
N PRO A 87 4.55 -0.88 -3.37
CA PRO A 87 5.42 0.14 -2.77
C PRO A 87 5.08 1.56 -3.21
N PHE A 88 4.62 1.75 -4.46
CA PHE A 88 4.20 3.06 -4.95
C PHE A 88 2.83 3.47 -4.39
N LEU A 89 1.90 2.53 -4.27
CA LEU A 89 0.59 2.81 -3.67
C LEU A 89 0.70 3.27 -2.22
N VAL A 90 1.54 2.61 -1.43
CA VAL A 90 1.83 2.97 -0.03
C VAL A 90 2.40 4.39 0.06
N LEU A 91 3.32 4.74 -0.83
CA LEU A 91 3.93 6.08 -0.90
C LEU A 91 2.90 7.16 -1.25
N ILE A 92 2.10 6.93 -2.28
CA ILE A 92 1.07 7.88 -2.74
C ILE A 92 0.01 8.08 -1.64
N ALA A 93 -0.46 6.99 -1.02
CA ALA A 93 -1.44 7.06 0.06
C ALA A 93 -0.89 7.84 1.27
N ALA A 94 0.38 7.65 1.62
CA ALA A 94 1.05 8.39 2.68
C ALA A 94 1.07 9.88 2.34
N MET A 95 1.56 10.23 1.14
CA MET A 95 1.62 11.60 0.65
C MET A 95 0.25 12.30 0.67
N ILE A 96 -0.80 11.65 0.13
CA ILE A 96 -2.15 12.22 0.12
C ILE A 96 -2.67 12.43 1.54
N THR A 97 -2.40 11.49 2.46
CA THR A 97 -2.81 11.63 3.86
C THR A 97 -2.12 12.83 4.50
N LEU A 98 -0.82 12.98 4.29
CA LEU A 98 -0.04 14.13 4.79
C LEU A 98 -0.57 15.46 4.24
N LEU A 99 -0.85 15.52 2.93
CA LEU A 99 -1.43 16.67 2.26
C LEU A 99 -2.82 17.02 2.79
N ALA A 100 -3.68 16.01 3.01
CA ALA A 100 -5.03 16.21 3.53
C ALA A 100 -5.01 16.82 4.94
N LEU A 101 -4.09 16.37 5.79
CA LEU A 101 -3.91 16.92 7.15
C LEU A 101 -3.33 18.34 7.12
N ASN A 102 -2.46 18.64 6.16
CA ASN A 102 -1.93 19.98 5.97
C ASN A 102 -3.04 20.96 5.53
N LYS A 103 -3.90 20.57 4.57
CA LYS A 103 -5.03 21.39 4.11
C LYS A 103 -6.06 21.69 5.19
N ARG A 104 -6.27 20.78 6.15
CA ARG A 104 -7.20 20.97 7.28
C ARG A 104 -6.62 21.83 8.41
N GLN A 105 -5.37 22.32 8.28
CA GLN A 105 -4.61 23.02 9.32
C GLN A 105 -4.43 22.24 10.65
N GLU A 106 -4.91 20.99 10.74
CA GLU A 106 -4.70 20.09 11.88
C GLU A 106 -3.20 19.90 12.17
N LEU A 107 -2.39 19.82 11.12
CA LEU A 107 -0.94 19.66 11.22
C LEU A 107 -0.24 20.89 11.81
N VAL A 108 -0.77 22.09 11.55
CA VAL A 108 -0.24 23.36 12.09
C VAL A 108 -0.56 23.47 13.58
N ILE A 109 -1.77 23.11 13.99
CA ILE A 109 -2.22 23.11 15.39
C ILE A 109 -1.39 22.12 16.23
N ILE A 110 -1.15 20.91 15.71
CA ILE A 110 -0.33 19.88 16.37
C ILE A 110 1.11 20.37 16.58
N ARG A 111 1.72 21.01 15.58
CA ARG A 111 3.07 21.57 15.72
C ARG A 111 3.14 22.76 16.66
N ALA A 112 2.12 23.61 16.70
CA ALA A 112 2.05 24.72 17.65
C ALA A 112 1.98 24.24 19.11
N SER A 113 1.45 23.03 19.35
CA SER A 113 1.42 22.39 20.67
C SER A 113 2.72 21.69 21.09
N GLY A 114 3.80 21.80 20.30
CA GLY A 114 5.12 21.22 20.64
C GLY A 114 5.24 19.72 20.37
N VAL A 115 4.32 19.11 19.63
CA VAL A 115 4.38 17.69 19.27
C VAL A 115 5.50 17.44 18.25
N SER A 116 6.35 16.44 18.54
CA SER A 116 7.49 16.09 17.70
C SER A 116 7.07 15.41 16.38
N ALA A 117 7.84 15.63 15.32
CA ALA A 117 7.57 15.05 14.00
C ALA A 117 7.54 13.51 14.00
N TRP A 118 8.27 12.86 14.91
CA TRP A 118 8.30 11.40 15.04
C TRP A 118 6.97 10.79 15.44
N GLN A 119 6.16 11.47 16.27
CA GLN A 119 4.84 10.97 16.68
C GLN A 119 3.83 10.96 15.52
N PHE A 120 4.07 11.81 14.53
CA PHE A 120 3.25 11.92 13.34
C PHE A 120 3.62 10.87 12.28
N ILE A 121 4.92 10.58 12.14
CA ILE A 121 5.43 9.58 11.20
C ILE A 121 5.16 8.15 11.72
N ALA A 122 5.22 7.94 13.03
CA ALA A 122 4.99 6.63 13.66
C ALA A 122 3.71 5.90 13.20
N PRO A 123 2.50 6.49 13.25
CA PRO A 123 1.27 5.81 12.81
C PRO A 123 1.28 5.51 11.30
N LEU A 124 1.93 6.32 10.47
CA LEU A 124 2.09 6.04 9.04
C LEU A 124 3.03 4.86 8.82
N CYS A 125 4.15 4.80 9.53
CA CYS A 125 5.08 3.66 9.48
C CYS A 125 4.43 2.36 9.96
N VAL A 126 3.68 2.39 11.07
CA VAL A 126 2.93 1.23 11.55
C VAL A 126 1.88 0.81 10.53
N GLY A 127 1.14 1.76 9.96
CA GLY A 127 0.15 1.49 8.92
C GLY A 127 0.75 0.85 7.67
N SER A 128 1.87 1.37 7.16
CA SER A 128 2.53 0.82 5.98
C SER A 128 3.10 -0.58 6.22
N LEU A 129 3.64 -0.83 7.42
CA LEU A 129 4.15 -2.14 7.82
C LEU A 129 3.01 -3.17 7.92
N LEU A 130 1.86 -2.78 8.49
CA LEU A 130 0.65 -3.62 8.51
C LEU A 130 0.14 -3.93 7.10
N ILE A 131 0.06 -2.93 6.21
CA ILE A 131 -0.36 -3.12 4.82
C ILE A 131 0.60 -4.07 4.09
N GLY A 132 1.91 -3.90 4.26
CA GLY A 132 2.93 -4.77 3.69
C GLY A 132 2.81 -6.21 4.20
N ALA A 133 2.66 -6.41 5.51
CA ALA A 133 2.47 -7.73 6.11
C ALA A 133 1.20 -8.43 5.58
N VAL A 134 0.07 -7.71 5.53
CA VAL A 134 -1.19 -8.22 4.98
C VAL A 134 -1.04 -8.55 3.49
N THR A 135 -0.34 -7.71 2.72
CA THR A 135 -0.09 -7.93 1.29
C THR A 135 0.71 -9.21 1.06
N ILE A 136 1.78 -9.42 1.82
CA ILE A 136 2.59 -10.64 1.71
C ILE A 136 1.79 -11.87 2.17
N ALA A 137 1.01 -11.75 3.25
CA ALA A 137 0.24 -12.88 3.78
C ALA A 137 -0.94 -13.28 2.88
N VAL A 138 -1.60 -12.32 2.23
CA VAL A 138 -2.84 -12.56 1.47
C VAL A 138 -2.59 -12.58 -0.04
N ILE A 139 -1.92 -11.56 -0.58
CA ILE A 139 -1.78 -11.38 -2.03
C ILE A 139 -0.73 -12.33 -2.61
N ASN A 140 0.34 -12.65 -1.87
CA ASN A 140 1.38 -13.57 -2.34
C ASN A 140 0.85 -15.00 -2.62
N PRO A 141 0.18 -15.70 -1.68
CA PRO A 141 -0.36 -17.03 -1.97
C PRO A 141 -1.49 -16.96 -3.01
N LEU A 142 -2.26 -15.88 -3.04
CA LEU A 142 -3.32 -15.68 -4.01
C LEU A 142 -2.76 -15.58 -5.45
N SER A 143 -1.70 -14.79 -5.63
CA SER A 143 -0.97 -14.66 -6.90
C SER A 143 -0.42 -16.00 -7.38
N ALA A 144 0.17 -16.80 -6.47
CA ALA A 144 0.71 -18.12 -6.80
C ALA A 144 -0.38 -19.07 -7.33
N ARG A 145 -1.58 -19.07 -6.71
CA ARG A 145 -2.70 -19.92 -7.15
C ARG A 145 -3.25 -19.50 -8.51
N PHE A 146 -3.39 -18.20 -8.74
CA PHE A 146 -3.90 -17.69 -10.02
C PHE A 146 -2.93 -17.89 -11.17
N MET A 147 -1.62 -17.72 -10.94
CA MET A 147 -0.62 -18.00 -11.97
C MET A 147 -0.54 -19.49 -12.32
N ALA A 148 -0.73 -20.39 -11.36
CA ALA A 148 -0.77 -21.83 -11.61
C ALA A 148 -1.96 -22.27 -12.49
N GLN A 149 -3.11 -21.60 -12.39
CA GLN A 149 -4.25 -21.89 -13.26
C GLN A 149 -4.01 -21.41 -14.70
N LEU A 150 -3.33 -20.28 -14.87
CA LEU A 150 -3.03 -19.71 -16.18
C LEU A 150 -2.07 -20.60 -17.00
N SER A 151 -1.10 -21.24 -16.35
CA SER A 151 -0.15 -22.13 -17.05
C SER A 151 -0.82 -23.41 -17.54
N LEU A 152 -1.77 -23.98 -16.78
CA LEU A 152 -2.52 -25.18 -17.16
C LEU A 152 -3.40 -24.93 -18.38
N TRP A 153 -4.05 -23.76 -18.47
CA TRP A 153 -4.87 -23.41 -19.63
C TRP A 153 -4.05 -23.36 -20.92
N LYS A 154 -2.81 -22.82 -20.85
CA LYS A 154 -1.89 -22.78 -21.99
C LYS A 154 -1.46 -24.17 -22.48
N CYS A 155 -1.28 -25.13 -21.59
CA CYS A 155 -0.90 -26.50 -21.97
C CYS A 155 -2.06 -27.30 -22.56
N SER A 156 -3.32 -26.96 -22.26
CA SER A 156 -4.47 -27.59 -22.89
C SER A 156 -4.77 -27.03 -24.29
N SER A 157 -4.22 -25.87 -24.63
CA SER A 157 -4.42 -25.16 -25.90
C SER A 157 -3.24 -25.26 -26.87
N ALA A 158 -2.27 -26.13 -26.57
CA ALA A 158 -1.08 -26.42 -27.38
C ALA A 158 -1.09 -27.90 -27.78
#